data_AF-A0A0C5J8G4-F1
#
_entry.id   AF-A0A0C5J8G4-F1
#
_cell.length_a   1.000
_cell.length_b   1.000
_cell.length_c   1.000
_cell.angle_alpha   90.00
_cell.angle_beta   90.00
_cell.angle_gamma   90.00
#
_symmetry.space_group_name_H-M   'P 1'
#
loop_
_entity.id
_entity.type
_entity.pdbx_description
1 polymer ?
#
loop_
_entity_poly.entity_id
_entity_poly.type
_entity_poly.pdbx_seq_one_letter_code
_entity_poly.pdbx_strand_id
1 'polypeptide(L)'
;MQSDRFAAGKVVALLQQAKADPKVIDSLLEHGFGADHAAAYHVSKWLELFKIGYNIWRLKIWIEPKGSLRYRIVYAYEPKSLQYHVLAIVHRDFDYKTDHEITKRILKAYNDLGITIH
;
A
#
# COMPACT_ATOMS: atom_id res chain seq x y z
N MET A 1 -7.00 6.01 -21.56
CA MET A 1 -6.72 5.19 -20.35
C MET A 1 -7.04 3.74 -20.70
N GLN A 2 -6.04 2.88 -20.89
CA GLN A 2 -6.29 1.46 -21.16
C GLN A 2 -6.53 0.77 -19.81
N SER A 3 -7.67 0.09 -19.63
CA SER A 3 -7.99 -0.60 -18.39
C SER A 3 -7.12 -1.86 -18.23
N ASP A 4 -6.26 -1.90 -17.23
CA ASP A 4 -5.46 -3.09 -16.90
C ASP A 4 -6.27 -4.04 -15.99
N ARG A 5 -7.10 -4.87 -16.61
CA ARG A 5 -7.99 -5.81 -15.90
C ARG A 5 -7.22 -6.85 -15.10
N PHE A 6 -6.05 -7.28 -15.58
CA PHE A 6 -5.23 -8.25 -14.88
C PHE A 6 -4.71 -7.68 -13.56
N ALA A 7 -4.16 -6.46 -13.61
CA ALA A 7 -3.72 -5.76 -12.40
C ALA A 7 -4.86 -5.55 -11.41
N ALA A 8 -6.01 -5.06 -11.89
CA ALA A 8 -7.19 -4.87 -11.05
C ALA A 8 -7.63 -6.18 -10.38
N GLY A 9 -7.65 -7.30 -11.13
CA GLY A 9 -7.99 -8.61 -10.60
C GLY A 9 -7.05 -9.07 -9.48
N LYS A 10 -5.74 -8.88 -9.63
CA LYS A 10 -4.76 -9.21 -8.58
C LYS A 10 -4.92 -8.36 -7.32
N VAL A 11 -5.18 -7.07 -7.49
CA VAL A 11 -5.45 -6.17 -6.36
C VAL A 11 -6.73 -6.60 -5.62
N VAL A 12 -7.82 -6.85 -6.36
CA VAL A 12 -9.09 -7.29 -5.76
C VAL A 12 -8.92 -8.61 -5.02
N ALA A 13 -8.24 -9.59 -5.62
CA ALA A 13 -7.99 -10.88 -4.99
C ALA A 13 -7.23 -10.75 -3.67
N LEU A 14 -6.19 -9.92 -3.62
CA LEU A 14 -5.44 -9.69 -2.39
C LEU A 14 -6.28 -9.00 -1.31
N LEU A 15 -7.07 -7.99 -1.68
CA LEU A 15 -7.96 -7.30 -0.73
C LEU A 15 -9.07 -8.23 -0.20
N GLN A 16 -9.58 -9.14 -1.03
CA GLN A 16 -10.53 -10.17 -0.62
C GLN A 16 -9.87 -11.17 0.34
N GLN A 17 -8.64 -11.61 0.04
CA GLN A 17 -7.88 -12.49 0.93
C GLN A 17 -7.62 -11.82 2.28
N ALA A 18 -7.24 -10.54 2.29
CA ALA A 18 -7.04 -9.77 3.52
C ALA A 18 -8.30 -9.74 4.39
N LYS A 19 -9.50 -9.67 3.79
CA LYS A 19 -10.76 -9.73 4.55
C LYS A 19 -11.05 -11.12 5.16
N ALA A 20 -10.48 -12.17 4.59
CA ALA A 20 -10.78 -13.57 4.98
C ALA A 20 -9.68 -14.22 5.82
N ASP A 21 -8.45 -13.69 5.78
CA ASP A 21 -7.28 -14.27 6.42
C ASP A 21 -6.59 -13.26 7.36
N PRO A 22 -6.72 -13.43 8.69
CA PRO A 22 -6.07 -12.57 9.68
C PRO A 22 -4.56 -12.46 9.50
N LYS A 23 -3.89 -13.52 9.01
CA LYS A 23 -2.42 -13.48 8.79
C LYS A 23 -2.03 -12.47 7.72
N VAL A 24 -2.89 -12.29 6.71
CA VAL A 24 -2.66 -11.26 5.70
C VAL A 24 -2.78 -9.89 6.35
N ILE A 25 -3.82 -9.64 7.15
CA ILE A 25 -3.99 -8.37 7.87
C ILE A 25 -2.79 -8.07 8.77
N ASP A 26 -2.32 -9.04 9.56
CA ASP A 26 -1.20 -8.85 10.48
C ASP A 26 0.08 -8.43 9.73
N SER A 27 0.33 -9.04 8.58
CA SER A 27 1.51 -8.71 7.76
C SER A 27 1.46 -7.31 7.11
N LEU A 28 0.27 -6.67 7.02
CA LEU A 28 0.13 -5.33 6.44
C LEU A 28 0.78 -4.24 7.31
N LEU A 29 1.23 -4.55 8.52
CA LEU A 29 1.97 -3.64 9.38
C LEU A 29 3.42 -4.09 9.62
N GLU A 30 3.90 -5.07 8.86
CA GLU A 30 5.28 -5.56 8.96
C GLU A 30 6.16 -4.93 7.88
N HIS A 31 7.06 -4.05 8.30
CA HIS A 31 8.00 -3.42 7.37
C HIS A 31 9.03 -4.44 6.88
N GLY A 32 9.09 -4.66 5.56
CA GLY A 32 10.00 -5.62 4.94
C GLY A 32 9.39 -7.00 4.73
N PHE A 33 8.12 -7.22 5.12
CA PHE A 33 7.44 -8.48 4.87
C PHE A 33 7.48 -8.84 3.38
N GLY A 34 7.78 -10.11 3.08
CA GLY A 34 7.79 -10.63 1.71
C GLY A 34 8.87 -10.03 0.81
N ALA A 35 9.94 -9.49 1.42
CA ALA A 35 11.16 -9.11 0.70
C ALA A 35 11.72 -10.32 -0.07
N ASP A 36 12.42 -10.05 -1.17
CA ASP A 36 13.07 -11.08 -2.00
C ASP A 36 12.15 -12.24 -2.41
N HIS A 37 10.87 -11.93 -2.68
CA HIS A 37 9.85 -12.91 -3.08
C HIS A 37 9.57 -14.00 -2.03
N ALA A 38 9.90 -13.78 -0.74
CA ALA A 38 9.59 -14.72 0.34
C ALA A 38 8.07 -14.91 0.59
N ALA A 39 7.24 -14.02 0.05
CA ALA A 39 5.78 -14.12 0.04
C ALA A 39 5.22 -13.63 -1.30
N ALA A 40 3.90 -13.73 -1.51
CA ALA A 40 3.23 -13.29 -2.74
C ALA A 40 3.17 -11.75 -2.92
N TYR A 41 3.45 -10.98 -1.87
CA TYR A 41 3.52 -9.52 -1.90
C TYR A 41 4.57 -9.03 -0.91
N HIS A 42 4.94 -7.76 -1.06
CA HIS A 42 5.88 -7.07 -0.19
C HIS A 42 5.24 -5.83 0.44
N VAL A 43 5.44 -5.68 1.74
CA VAL A 43 4.93 -4.55 2.54
C VAL A 43 6.09 -3.71 3.05
N SER A 44 5.94 -2.39 3.00
CA SER A 44 6.96 -1.49 3.50
C SER A 44 6.37 -0.13 3.86
N LYS A 45 6.70 0.37 5.06
CA LYS A 45 6.54 1.79 5.43
C LYS A 45 7.11 2.72 4.35
N TRP A 46 6.41 3.83 4.10
CA TRP A 46 7.01 4.96 3.40
C TRP A 46 7.83 5.77 4.39
N LEU A 47 9.10 5.39 4.57
CA LEU A 47 9.93 5.85 5.68
C LEU A 47 10.05 7.38 5.82
N GLU A 48 10.14 8.11 4.70
CA GLU A 48 10.19 9.58 4.73
C GLU A 48 8.96 10.20 5.36
N LEU A 49 7.77 9.74 4.99
CA LEU A 49 6.50 10.22 5.56
C LEU A 49 6.30 9.69 6.99
N PHE A 50 6.74 8.46 7.26
CA PHE A 50 6.66 7.85 8.59
C PHE A 50 7.47 8.64 9.63
N LYS A 51 8.65 9.15 9.25
CA LYS A 51 9.51 9.97 10.13
C LYS A 51 8.88 11.30 10.53
N ILE A 52 7.95 11.83 9.74
CA ILE A 52 7.26 13.10 10.02
C ILE A 52 5.82 12.89 10.51
N GLY A 53 5.49 11.68 10.97
CA GLY A 53 4.23 11.40 11.64
C GLY A 53 3.08 10.96 10.74
N TYR A 54 3.32 10.43 9.55
CA TYR A 54 2.27 9.80 8.73
C TYR A 54 2.33 8.27 8.79
N ASN A 55 1.23 7.61 9.12
CA ASN A 55 1.13 6.14 9.13
C ASN A 55 0.85 5.58 7.73
N ILE A 56 1.74 5.85 6.77
CA ILE A 56 1.57 5.48 5.37
C ILE A 56 2.47 4.31 4.97
N TRP A 57 1.85 3.36 4.29
CA TRP A 57 2.44 2.09 3.88
C TRP A 57 2.29 1.89 2.39
N ARG A 58 3.13 1.01 1.87
CA ARG A 58 3.15 0.60 0.48
C ARG A 58 3.12 -0.91 0.38
N LEU A 59 2.19 -1.42 -0.43
CA LEU A 59 2.10 -2.82 -0.83
C LEU A 59 2.49 -2.99 -2.31
N LYS A 60 3.29 -4.00 -2.57
CA LYS A 60 3.74 -4.43 -3.90
C LYS A 60 3.37 -5.89 -4.12
N ILE A 61 2.62 -6.21 -5.16
CA ILE A 61 2.27 -7.60 -5.49
C ILE A 61 3.34 -8.19 -6.40
N TRP A 62 3.85 -9.38 -6.06
CA TRP A 62 4.79 -10.12 -6.90
C TRP A 62 4.07 -10.89 -8.01
N ILE A 63 4.76 -11.13 -9.12
CA ILE A 63 4.23 -11.91 -10.25
C ILE A 63 5.25 -13.00 -10.59
N GLU A 64 4.76 -14.23 -10.69
CA GLU A 64 5.50 -15.41 -11.17
C GLU A 64 5.75 -15.36 -12.69
N PRO A 65 6.87 -15.88 -13.20
CA PRO A 65 8.00 -16.48 -12.47
C PRO A 65 9.00 -15.44 -11.94
N LYS A 66 8.92 -14.18 -12.39
CA LYS A 66 9.76 -13.08 -11.88
C LYS A 66 9.11 -11.74 -12.18
N GLY A 67 9.16 -10.84 -11.20
CA GLY A 67 8.73 -9.47 -11.35
C GLY A 67 7.62 -9.09 -10.38
N SER A 68 7.03 -7.93 -10.63
CA SER A 68 5.96 -7.40 -9.80
C SER A 68 4.94 -6.71 -10.65
N LEU A 69 3.75 -6.56 -10.08
CA LEU A 69 2.72 -5.75 -10.68
C LEU A 69 3.25 -4.34 -10.96
N ARG A 70 2.80 -3.77 -12.08
CA ARG A 70 3.13 -2.40 -12.48
C ARG A 70 2.52 -1.36 -11.56
N TYR A 71 1.64 -1.77 -10.66
CA TYR A 71 0.98 -0.89 -9.71
C TYR A 71 1.38 -1.25 -8.28
N ARG A 72 1.44 -0.24 -7.43
CA ARG A 72 1.67 -0.34 -6.00
C ARG A 72 0.48 0.28 -5.29
N ILE A 73 0.06 -0.33 -4.19
CA ILE A 73 -1.05 0.18 -3.38
C ILE A 73 -0.42 0.99 -2.26
N VAL A 74 -0.89 2.21 -2.08
CA VAL A 74 -0.55 3.07 -0.95
C VAL A 74 -1.75 3.11 -0.02
N TYR A 75 -1.53 2.83 1.25
CA TYR A 75 -2.59 2.76 2.25
C TYR A 75 -2.13 3.34 3.59
N ALA A 76 -3.12 3.64 4.43
CA ALA A 76 -2.93 4.04 5.80
C ALA A 76 -3.55 3.02 6.75
N TYR A 77 -3.01 2.95 7.96
CA TYR A 77 -3.62 2.22 9.07
C TYR A 77 -4.08 3.22 10.14
N GLU A 78 -5.33 3.08 10.57
CA GLU A 78 -5.95 3.88 11.61
C GLU A 78 -6.11 3.04 12.89
N PRO A 79 -5.28 3.28 13.92
CA PRO A 79 -5.29 2.45 15.13
C PRO A 79 -6.57 2.54 15.97
N LYS A 80 -7.29 3.68 15.92
CA LYS A 80 -8.52 3.89 16.71
C LYS A 80 -9.67 3.02 16.22
N SER A 81 -9.82 2.89 14.91
CA SER A 81 -10.89 2.10 14.27
C SER A 81 -10.41 0.71 13.85
N LEU A 82 -9.11 0.43 13.93
CA LEU A 82 -8.45 -0.78 13.41
C LEU A 82 -8.69 -0.98 11.91
N GLN A 83 -8.78 0.11 11.16
CA GLN A 83 -9.08 0.09 9.72
C GLN A 83 -7.87 0.38 8.85
N TYR A 84 -7.89 -0.23 7.66
CA TYR A 84 -6.94 0.04 6.58
C TYR A 84 -7.64 0.84 5.49
N HIS A 85 -7.06 1.99 5.13
CA HIS A 85 -7.60 2.91 4.14
C HIS A 85 -6.70 2.93 2.91
N VAL A 86 -7.19 2.45 1.76
CA VAL A 86 -6.44 2.55 0.50
C VAL A 86 -6.50 4.01 0.02
N LEU A 87 -5.34 4.67 -0.02
CA LEU A 87 -5.22 6.08 -0.42
C LEU A 87 -5.01 6.24 -1.92
N ALA A 88 -4.25 5.33 -2.53
CA ALA A 88 -3.98 5.37 -3.96
C ALA A 88 -3.50 4.01 -4.50
N ILE A 89 -3.72 3.80 -5.79
CA ILE A 89 -3.06 2.76 -6.59
C ILE A 89 -2.24 3.48 -7.65
N VAL A 90 -0.92 3.38 -7.57
CA VAL A 90 0.01 4.19 -8.37
C VAL A 90 0.88 3.31 -9.24
N HIS A 91 1.25 3.79 -10.44
CA HIS A 91 2.19 3.08 -11.29
C HIS A 91 3.57 3.00 -10.62
N ARG A 92 4.35 1.95 -10.92
CA ARG A 92 5.66 1.67 -10.31
C ARG A 92 6.75 2.70 -10.65
N ASP A 93 6.51 3.52 -11.66
CA ASP A 93 7.42 4.60 -12.06
C ASP A 93 7.30 5.83 -11.15
N PHE A 94 6.28 5.85 -10.29
CA PHE A 94 6.21 6.81 -9.19
C PHE A 94 7.37 6.59 -8.22
N ASP A 95 8.20 7.62 -8.06
CA ASP A 95 9.48 7.60 -7.35
C ASP A 95 9.39 8.03 -5.88
N TYR A 96 8.18 8.26 -5.36
CA TYR A 96 7.92 8.60 -3.96
C TYR A 96 8.45 9.96 -3.50
N LYS A 97 8.76 10.87 -4.43
CA LYS A 97 9.17 12.22 -4.03
C LYS A 97 8.03 12.97 -3.31
N THR A 98 8.38 13.64 -2.21
CA THR A 98 7.42 14.38 -1.38
C THR A 98 6.79 15.58 -2.09
N ASP A 99 7.47 16.17 -3.07
CA ASP A 99 7.00 17.29 -3.89
C ASP A 99 6.15 16.87 -5.10
N HIS A 100 6.06 15.57 -5.39
CA HIS A 100 5.29 15.05 -6.52
C HIS A 100 3.78 15.22 -6.30
N GLU A 101 3.03 15.56 -7.35
CA GLU A 101 1.58 15.83 -7.27
C GLU A 101 0.77 14.63 -6.73
N ILE A 102 1.16 13.41 -7.09
CA ILE A 102 0.58 12.18 -6.51
C ILE A 102 0.77 12.15 -4.99
N THR A 103 1.95 12.51 -4.48
CA THR A 103 2.22 12.52 -3.04
C THR A 103 1.36 13.56 -2.33
N LYS A 104 1.25 14.77 -2.89
CA LYS A 104 0.35 15.81 -2.35
C LYS A 104 -1.10 15.33 -2.27
N ARG A 105 -1.58 14.64 -3.30
CA ARG A 105 -2.94 14.06 -3.30
C ARG A 105 -3.12 12.95 -2.27
N ILE A 106 -2.12 12.07 -2.10
CA ILE A 106 -2.12 11.02 -1.07
C ILE A 106 -2.15 11.65 0.34
N LEU A 107 -1.32 12.65 0.59
CA LEU A 107 -1.28 13.36 1.87
C LEU A 107 -2.60 14.10 2.13
N LYS A 108 -3.19 14.72 1.10
CA LYS A 108 -4.51 15.32 1.23
C LYS A 108 -5.56 14.27 1.61
N ALA A 109 -5.61 13.14 0.91
CA ALA A 109 -6.54 12.05 1.23
C ALA A 109 -6.32 11.52 2.65
N TYR A 110 -5.07 11.37 3.10
CA TYR A 110 -4.74 10.98 4.47
C TYR A 110 -5.27 11.99 5.50
N ASN A 111 -5.05 13.28 5.27
CA ASN A 111 -5.48 14.35 6.16
C ASN A 111 -7.01 14.47 6.21
N ASP A 112 -7.69 14.29 5.08
CA ASP A 112 -9.15 14.28 4.99
C ASP A 112 -9.77 13.14 5.82
N LEU A 113 -9.04 12.04 6.06
CA LEU A 113 -9.48 10.95 6.95
C LEU A 113 -9.39 11.31 8.44
N GLY A 114 -8.62 12.35 8.81
CA GLY A 114 -8.48 12.79 10.21
C GLY A 114 -7.75 11.79 11.11
N ILE A 115 -6.97 10.85 10.54
CA ILE A 115 -6.26 9.81 11.29
C ILE A 115 -5.28 10.46 12.27
N THR A 116 -5.51 10.28 13.56
CA THR A 116 -4.59 10.72 14.63
C THR A 116 -3.76 9.52 15.10
N ILE A 117 -2.43 9.62 15.03
CA ILE A 117 -1.51 8.58 15.53
C ILE A 117 -1.05 8.86 16.97
N HIS A 118 -1.76 9.76 17.66
CA HIS A 118 -1.47 10.23 19.02
C HIS A 118 -2.73 10.15 19.89
#